data_AF-G2WZJ6-F1
#
_entry.id   AF-G2WZJ6-F1
#
_cell.length_a   1.000
_cell.length_b   1.000
_cell.length_c   1.000
_cell.angle_alpha   90.00
_cell.angle_beta   90.00
_cell.angle_gamma   90.00
#
_symmetry.space_group_name_H-M   'P 1'
#
loop_
_entity.id
_entity.type
_entity.pdbx_description
1 polymer ?
#
loop_
_entity_poly.entity_id
_entity_poly.type
_entity_poly.pdbx_seq_one_letter_code
_entity_poly.pdbx_strand_id
1 'polypeptide(L)'
;MPPHEAKTRHAKPLARQKENLDLSRVDEWDISTAFSDCKSVTSRLCIEVVRAFRSVLRRVKSRKDLPRSLSHRLDKSCGSLTLWAAGYGVREGELDDALAKSRSLRRSIYELLVSIGKAVSEGMWWTVGLLIWLY
;
A
#
# COMPACT_ATOMS: atom_id res chain seq x y z
N MET A 1 -48.33 -21.56 41.26
CA MET A 1 -47.45 -20.64 40.50
C MET A 1 -46.21 -20.37 41.32
N PRO A 2 -45.00 -20.68 40.82
CA PRO A 2 -43.75 -20.13 41.33
C PRO A 2 -43.23 -18.98 40.44
N PRO A 3 -42.34 -18.10 40.93
CA PRO A 3 -41.90 -16.91 40.22
C PRO A 3 -40.79 -17.23 39.19
N HIS A 4 -40.82 -16.50 38.07
CA HIS A 4 -39.81 -16.57 37.01
C HIS A 4 -38.45 -16.04 37.48
N GLU A 5 -37.42 -16.90 37.47
CA GLU A 5 -36.03 -16.47 37.60
C GLU A 5 -35.57 -15.79 36.29
N ALA A 6 -35.16 -14.53 36.40
CA ALA A 6 -34.58 -13.76 35.32
C ALA A 6 -33.13 -14.21 35.08
N LYS A 7 -32.90 -14.91 33.96
CA LYS A 7 -31.59 -15.41 33.54
C LYS A 7 -30.75 -14.27 32.94
N THR A 8 -29.91 -13.65 33.77
CA THR A 8 -28.90 -12.65 33.36
C THR A 8 -27.88 -13.28 32.42
N ARG A 9 -27.88 -12.85 31.16
CA ARG A 9 -26.87 -13.22 30.16
C ARG A 9 -25.62 -12.37 30.38
N HIS A 10 -24.59 -12.95 30.99
CA HIS A 10 -23.26 -12.34 31.03
C HIS A 10 -22.69 -12.28 29.60
N ALA A 11 -22.59 -11.07 29.05
CA ALA A 11 -21.87 -10.83 27.81
C ALA A 11 -20.38 -11.11 28.03
N LYS A 12 -19.83 -12.07 27.28
CA LYS A 12 -18.39 -12.31 27.21
C LYS A 12 -17.71 -11.08 26.59
N PRO A 13 -16.68 -10.50 27.22
CA PRO A 13 -15.91 -9.43 26.58
C PRO A 13 -15.20 -9.99 25.35
N LEU A 14 -15.44 -9.39 24.19
CA LEU A 14 -14.67 -9.61 22.97
C LEU A 14 -13.22 -9.18 23.23
N ALA A 15 -12.38 -10.15 23.59
CA ALA A 15 -10.95 -9.96 23.70
C ALA A 15 -10.44 -9.47 22.33
N ARG A 16 -10.05 -8.20 22.28
CA ARG A 16 -9.44 -7.54 21.14
C ARG A 16 -8.10 -8.23 20.91
N GLN A 17 -8.07 -9.23 20.02
CA GLN A 17 -6.83 -9.84 19.56
C GLN A 17 -6.00 -8.76 18.88
N LYS A 18 -5.02 -8.24 19.61
CA LYS A 18 -3.96 -7.41 19.09
C LYS A 18 -3.07 -8.34 18.28
N GLU A 19 -3.38 -8.51 16.99
CA GLU A 19 -2.44 -9.09 16.03
C GLU A 19 -1.17 -8.24 16.10
N ASN A 20 -0.16 -8.76 16.79
CA ASN A 20 1.20 -8.25 16.67
C ASN A 20 1.61 -8.54 15.22
N LEU A 21 1.40 -7.55 14.33
CA LEU A 21 2.11 -7.51 13.07
C LEU A 21 3.59 -7.51 13.41
N ASP A 22 4.22 -8.66 13.24
CA ASP A 22 5.65 -8.82 13.41
C ASP A 22 6.37 -8.07 12.28
N LEU A 23 6.71 -6.81 12.58
CA LEU A 23 7.41 -5.89 11.70
C LEU A 23 8.88 -6.28 11.49
N SER A 24 9.40 -7.28 12.21
CA SER A 24 10.79 -7.76 12.09
C SER A 24 11.13 -8.37 10.73
N ARG A 25 10.12 -8.66 9.89
CA ARG A 25 10.31 -9.16 8.50
C ARG A 25 10.20 -8.08 7.43
N VAL A 26 10.23 -6.80 7.80
CA VAL A 26 10.45 -5.68 6.88
C VAL A 26 11.96 -5.38 6.74
N ASP A 27 12.80 -6.09 7.49
CA ASP A 27 14.23 -5.80 7.72
C ASP A 27 15.19 -6.16 6.57
N GLU A 28 14.67 -6.50 5.39
CA GLU A 28 15.50 -6.65 4.18
C GLU A 28 15.15 -5.58 3.15
N TRP A 29 14.97 -4.36 3.64
CA TRP A 29 14.92 -3.18 2.80
C TRP A 29 16.34 -2.62 2.71
N ASP A 30 17.14 -3.19 1.82
CA ASP A 30 18.51 -2.73 1.60
C ASP A 30 18.50 -1.36 0.90
N ILE A 31 18.43 -0.30 1.70
CA ILE A 31 18.48 1.10 1.24
C ILE A 31 19.77 1.35 0.44
N SER A 32 20.85 0.60 0.69
CA SER A 32 22.15 0.82 0.02
C SER A 32 22.08 0.51 -1.49
N THR A 33 21.31 -0.50 -1.90
CA THR A 33 21.07 -0.78 -3.33
C THR A 33 20.27 0.34 -4.02
N ALA A 34 19.40 1.04 -3.29
CA ALA A 34 18.66 2.16 -3.84
C ALA A 34 19.58 3.36 -4.14
N PHE A 35 20.73 3.50 -3.47
CA PHE A 35 21.65 4.63 -3.64
C PHE A 35 22.65 4.52 -4.81
N SER A 36 22.87 3.32 -5.35
CA SER A 36 23.79 3.09 -6.49
C SER A 36 23.17 3.34 -7.87
N ASP A 37 21.86 3.56 -7.95
CA ASP A 37 21.15 3.71 -9.22
C ASP A 37 21.17 5.18 -9.66
N CYS A 38 21.71 5.54 -10.84
CA CYS A 38 21.69 6.91 -11.40
C CYS A 38 20.28 7.47 -11.69
N LYS A 39 19.24 6.80 -11.22
CA LYS A 39 17.83 7.14 -11.36
C LYS A 39 17.45 8.29 -10.43
N SER A 40 16.55 9.15 -10.89
CA SER A 40 16.06 10.27 -10.08
C SER A 40 15.32 9.82 -8.82
N VAL A 41 15.09 10.77 -7.92
CA VAL A 41 14.28 10.56 -6.70
C VAL A 41 12.89 10.04 -7.06
N THR A 42 12.27 10.56 -8.14
CA THR A 42 10.96 10.12 -8.61
C THR A 42 10.99 8.65 -9.05
N SER A 43 11.95 8.31 -9.90
CA SER A 43 12.12 6.95 -10.41
C SER A 43 12.35 5.95 -9.27
N ARG A 44 13.24 6.29 -8.34
CA ARG A 44 13.53 5.48 -7.15
C ARG A 44 12.28 5.30 -6.29
N LEU A 45 11.59 6.40 -5.95
CA LEU A 45 10.37 6.35 -5.15
C LEU A 45 9.30 5.48 -5.82
N CYS A 46 9.10 5.62 -7.14
CA CYS A 46 8.15 4.82 -7.89
C CYS A 46 8.51 3.33 -7.86
N ILE A 47 9.78 2.98 -8.10
CA ILE A 47 10.27 1.60 -8.03
C ILE A 47 10.00 1.00 -6.65
N GLU A 48 10.33 1.74 -5.60
CA GLU A 48 10.15 1.28 -4.23
C GLU A 48 8.68 1.12 -3.83
N VAL A 49 7.82 2.07 -4.21
CA VAL A 49 6.38 1.94 -3.97
C VAL A 49 5.82 0.71 -4.69
N VAL A 50 6.22 0.46 -5.94
CA VAL A 50 5.79 -0.75 -6.68
C VAL A 50 6.31 -2.03 -6.03
N ARG A 51 7.58 -2.05 -5.56
CA ARG A 51 8.16 -3.19 -4.84
C ARG A 51 7.40 -3.48 -3.55
N ALA A 52 7.14 -2.45 -2.73
CA ALA A 52 6.37 -2.58 -1.50
C ALA A 52 4.95 -3.12 -1.80
N PHE A 53 4.28 -2.57 -2.80
CA PHE A 53 2.94 -3.01 -3.23
C PHE A 53 2.93 -4.49 -3.60
N ARG A 54 3.87 -4.94 -4.43
CA ARG A 54 3.99 -6.36 -4.83
C ARG A 54 4.30 -7.28 -3.66
N SER A 55 5.12 -6.82 -2.71
CA SER A 55 5.43 -7.58 -1.50
C SER A 55 4.21 -7.78 -0.63
N VAL A 56 3.38 -6.75 -0.44
CA VAL A 56 2.12 -6.93 0.30
C VAL A 56 1.14 -7.79 -0.48
N LEU A 57 1.00 -7.60 -1.79
CA LEU A 57 0.14 -8.43 -2.62
C LEU A 57 0.49 -9.92 -2.49
N ARG A 58 1.78 -10.28 -2.49
CA ARG A 58 2.25 -11.65 -2.25
C ARG A 58 1.79 -12.17 -0.89
N ARG A 59 1.96 -11.38 0.19
CA ARG A 59 1.51 -11.74 1.54
C ARG A 59 -0.01 -11.95 1.60
N VAL A 60 -0.78 -11.06 0.99
CA VAL A 60 -2.24 -11.16 0.93
C VAL A 60 -2.68 -12.39 0.13
N LYS A 61 -2.04 -12.68 -1.00
CA LYS A 61 -2.33 -13.89 -1.81
C LYS A 61 -1.99 -15.19 -1.07
N SER A 62 -1.00 -15.19 -0.17
CA SER A 62 -0.61 -16.37 0.62
C SER A 62 -1.54 -16.67 1.81
N ARG A 63 -2.32 -15.68 2.25
CA ARG A 63 -3.23 -15.77 3.38
C ARG A 63 -4.57 -16.36 2.95
N LYS A 64 -4.97 -17.48 3.55
CA LYS A 64 -6.26 -18.15 3.27
C LYS A 64 -7.45 -17.53 4.02
N ASP A 65 -7.15 -16.77 5.07
CA ASP A 65 -8.11 -16.07 5.93
C ASP A 65 -8.64 -14.77 5.31
N LEU A 66 -7.99 -14.25 4.27
CA LEU A 66 -8.37 -13.01 3.61
C LEU A 66 -9.34 -13.23 2.44
N PRO A 67 -10.29 -12.30 2.21
CA PRO A 67 -11.15 -12.34 1.04
C PRO A 67 -10.35 -12.26 -0.26
N ARG A 68 -10.66 -13.13 -1.22
CA ARG A 68 -10.06 -13.10 -2.57
C ARG A 68 -10.32 -11.78 -3.32
N SER A 69 -11.42 -11.10 -2.99
CA SER A 69 -11.73 -9.76 -3.51
C SER A 69 -10.69 -8.72 -3.08
N LEU A 70 -10.08 -8.87 -1.90
CA LEU A 70 -9.01 -7.99 -1.45
C LEU A 70 -7.75 -8.17 -2.31
N SER A 71 -7.31 -9.43 -2.51
CA SER A 71 -6.14 -9.70 -3.35
C SER A 71 -6.35 -9.24 -4.79
N HIS A 72 -7.56 -9.42 -5.34
CA HIS A 72 -7.89 -8.94 -6.68
C HIS A 72 -7.85 -7.41 -6.81
N ARG A 73 -8.43 -6.68 -5.85
CA ARG A 73 -8.39 -5.20 -5.85
C ARG A 73 -6.95 -4.68 -5.76
N LEU A 74 -6.13 -5.27 -4.89
CA LEU A 74 -4.72 -4.93 -4.77
C LEU A 74 -3.94 -5.22 -6.05
N ASP A 75 -4.19 -6.35 -6.69
CA ASP A 75 -3.57 -6.72 -7.97
C ASP A 75 -3.90 -5.68 -9.04
N LYS A 76 -5.17 -5.28 -9.13
CA LYS A 76 -5.63 -4.24 -10.06
C LYS A 76 -4.96 -2.90 -9.79
N SER A 77 -4.93 -2.44 -8.54
CA SER A 77 -4.27 -1.17 -8.17
C SER A 77 -2.76 -1.21 -8.45
N CYS A 78 -2.08 -2.32 -8.15
CA CYS A 78 -0.67 -2.51 -8.47
C CYS A 78 -0.42 -2.49 -9.98
N GLY A 79 -1.31 -3.12 -10.75
CA GLY A 79 -1.29 -3.11 -12.20
C GLY A 79 -1.44 -1.70 -12.77
N SER A 80 -2.42 -0.94 -12.28
CA SER A 80 -2.63 0.47 -12.68
C SER A 80 -1.41 1.35 -12.40
N LEU A 81 -0.80 1.24 -11.22
CA LEU A 81 0.42 1.99 -10.92
C LEU A 81 1.59 1.59 -11.83
N THR A 82 1.74 0.28 -12.10
CA THR A 82 2.80 -0.21 -12.98
C THR A 82 2.62 0.30 -14.42
N LEU A 83 1.38 0.28 -14.92
CA LEU A 83 1.05 0.79 -16.26
C LEU A 83 1.25 2.30 -16.36
N TRP A 84 0.82 3.06 -15.36
CA TRP A 84 1.09 4.49 -15.29
C TRP A 84 2.58 4.78 -15.34
N ALA A 85 3.36 4.10 -14.50
CA ALA A 85 4.82 4.30 -14.44
C ALA A 85 5.50 3.97 -15.77
N ALA A 86 5.07 2.90 -16.45
CA ALA A 86 5.60 2.50 -17.75
C ALA A 86 5.17 3.46 -18.87
N GLY A 87 3.91 3.91 -18.88
CA GLY A 87 3.38 4.80 -19.90
C GLY A 87 4.01 6.19 -19.91
N TYR A 88 4.53 6.64 -18.77
CA TYR A 88 5.24 7.92 -18.63
C TYR A 88 6.76 7.76 -18.47
N GLY A 89 7.31 6.56 -18.68
CA GLY A 89 8.76 6.30 -18.57
C GLY A 89 9.36 6.68 -17.21
N VAL A 90 8.57 6.57 -16.13
CA VAL A 90 8.94 7.08 -14.80
C VAL A 90 10.14 6.33 -14.23
N ARG A 91 10.29 5.04 -14.53
CA ARG A 91 11.41 4.23 -14.03
C ARG A 91 12.71 4.53 -14.75
N GLU A 92 12.60 4.98 -15.99
CA GLU A 92 13.68 5.32 -16.91
C GLU A 92 14.11 6.80 -16.76
N GLY A 93 13.32 7.60 -16.03
CA GLY A 93 13.60 9.02 -15.77
C GLY A 93 13.05 9.95 -16.84
N GLU A 94 12.25 9.45 -17.79
CA GLU A 94 11.71 10.26 -18.89
C GLU A 94 10.79 11.39 -18.41
N LEU A 95 10.19 11.22 -17.23
CA LEU A 95 9.36 12.24 -16.60
C LEU A 95 10.19 13.35 -15.93
N ASP A 96 11.49 13.14 -15.66
CA ASP A 96 12.29 14.00 -14.78
C ASP A 96 12.43 15.43 -15.31
N ASP A 97 12.60 15.60 -16.62
CA ASP A 97 12.66 16.91 -17.27
C ASP A 97 11.36 17.70 -17.08
N ALA A 98 10.22 17.03 -17.18
CA ALA A 98 8.91 17.67 -16.94
C ALA A 98 8.75 18.07 -15.47
N LEU A 99 9.24 17.24 -14.54
CA LEU A 99 9.21 17.53 -13.11
C LEU A 99 10.19 18.65 -12.73
N ALA A 100 11.32 18.76 -13.42
CA ALA A 100 12.26 19.86 -13.26
C ALA A 100 11.65 21.19 -13.70
N LYS A 101 10.86 21.18 -14.78
CA LYS A 101 10.20 22.36 -15.36
C LYS A 101 8.94 22.78 -14.59
N SER A 102 8.25 21.86 -13.90
CA SER A 102 7.00 22.16 -13.19
C SER A 102 7.03 21.72 -11.72
N ARG A 103 7.14 22.71 -10.82
CA ARG A 103 7.07 22.48 -9.37
C ARG A 103 5.73 21.88 -8.94
N SER A 104 4.63 22.32 -9.54
CA SER A 104 3.29 21.81 -9.21
C SER A 104 3.17 20.34 -9.58
N LEU A 105 3.58 19.97 -10.80
CA LEU A 105 3.54 18.59 -11.27
C LEU A 105 4.39 17.70 -10.37
N ARG A 106 5.64 18.11 -10.08
CA ARG A 106 6.52 17.38 -9.16
C ARG A 106 5.90 17.16 -7.80
N ARG A 107 5.25 18.18 -7.24
CA ARG A 107 4.56 18.06 -5.95
C ARG A 107 3.42 17.05 -6.03
N SER A 108 2.55 17.14 -7.03
CA SER A 108 1.43 16.21 -7.21
C SER A 108 1.90 14.76 -7.37
N ILE A 109 2.95 14.52 -8.15
CA ILE A 109 3.52 13.17 -8.34
C ILE A 109 4.11 12.63 -7.03
N TYR A 110 4.87 13.44 -6.29
CA TYR A 110 5.42 13.01 -5.01
C TYR A 110 4.32 12.75 -3.98
N GLU A 111 3.32 13.62 -3.88
CA GLU A 111 2.17 13.42 -2.99
C GLU A 111 1.42 12.13 -3.33
N LEU A 112 1.21 11.84 -4.62
CA LEU A 112 0.60 10.60 -5.08
C LEU A 112 1.43 9.37 -4.66
N LEU A 113 2.72 9.35 -4.99
CA LEU A 113 3.60 8.20 -4.69
C LEU A 113 3.75 7.97 -3.18
N VAL A 114 3.92 9.05 -2.40
CA VAL A 114 3.98 8.97 -0.93
C VAL A 114 2.65 8.48 -0.36
N SER A 115 1.52 8.98 -0.86
CA SER A 115 0.19 8.55 -0.41
C SER A 115 -0.03 7.06 -0.66
N ILE A 116 0.31 6.57 -1.85
CA ILE A 116 0.25 5.15 -2.17
C ILE A 116 1.20 4.34 -1.26
N GLY A 117 2.44 4.79 -1.10
CA GLY A 117 3.44 4.12 -0.26
C GLY A 117 3.00 4.02 1.20
N LYS A 118 2.40 5.08 1.74
CA LYS A 118 1.80 5.08 3.09
C LYS A 118 0.64 4.12 3.20
N ALA A 119 -0.31 4.18 2.28
CA ALA A 119 -1.47 3.29 2.31
C ALA A 119 -1.07 1.81 2.21
N VAL A 120 -0.01 1.52 1.44
CA VAL A 120 0.62 0.20 1.35
C VAL A 120 1.26 -0.23 2.66
N SER A 121 2.02 0.66 3.29
CA SER A 121 2.79 0.35 4.51
C SER A 121 1.91 0.25 5.76
N GLU A 122 0.91 1.13 5.88
CA GLU A 122 0.04 1.26 7.05
C GLU A 122 -1.12 0.26 7.04
N GLY A 123 -1.27 -0.54 5.98
CA GLY A 123 -2.39 -1.46 5.86
C GLY A 123 -3.73 -0.74 5.58
N MET A 124 -3.70 0.55 5.26
CA MET A 124 -4.88 1.39 4.96
C MET A 124 -5.28 1.25 3.49
N TRP A 125 -5.55 0.03 3.05
CA TRP A 125 -5.88 -0.30 1.65
C TRP A 125 -7.24 0.22 1.19
N TRP A 126 -8.11 0.63 2.12
CA TRP A 126 -9.41 1.22 1.82
C TRP A 126 -9.34 2.63 1.24
N THR A 127 -8.23 3.37 1.42
CA THR A 127 -8.07 4.72 0.86
C THR A 127 -7.50 4.72 -0.57
N VAL A 128 -6.74 3.70 -0.97
CA VAL A 128 -6.12 3.63 -2.31
C VAL A 128 -7.17 3.52 -3.42
N GLY A 129 -8.29 2.85 -3.15
CA GLY A 129 -9.40 2.74 -4.10
C GLY A 129 -10.09 4.08 -4.40
N LEU A 130 -10.06 5.04 -3.48
CA LEU A 130 -10.65 6.38 -3.68
C LEU A 130 -9.71 7.31 -4.46
N LEU A 131 -8.40 7.18 -4.25
CA LEU A 131 -7.41 8.08 -4.84
C LEU A 131 -7.09 7.77 -6.31
N ILE A 132 -7.22 6.52 -6.75
CA ILE A 132 -7.05 6.12 -8.16
C ILE A 132 -8.30 6.42 -9.01
N TRP A 133 -9.44 6.76 -8.39
CA TRP A 133 -10.67 7.12 -9.11
C TRP A 133 -10.89 8.63 -9.25
N LEU A 134 -10.06 9.44 -8.60
CA LEU A 134 -10.15 10.91 -8.59
C LEU A 134 -9.05 11.61 -9.41
N TYR A 135 -8.26 10.85 -10.18
CA TYR A 135 -7.29 11.33 -11.16
C TYR A 135 -7.39 10.48 -12.43
#